data_AF-A0A8D8JLA2-F1
#
_entry.id   AF-A0A8D8JLA2-F1
#
_cell.length_a   1.000
_cell.length_b   1.000
_cell.length_c   1.000
_cell.angle_alpha   90.00
_cell.angle_beta   90.00
_cell.angle_gamma   90.00
#
_symmetry.space_group_name_H-M   'P 1'
#
loop_
_entity.id
_entity.type
_entity.pdbx_description
1 polymer ?
#
loop_
_entity_poly.entity_id
_entity_poly.type
_entity_poly.pdbx_seq_one_letter_code
_entity_poly.pdbx_strand_id
1 'polypeptide(L)'
;MAQQMKLNIFLIVAFLLLTKSLGENTTTIITSTAQSLLETIPTTVTQQPTSIQSTSASSSSSSSSSSSSYVTDTQTSSTGSTSTSATTISVLVPQTSTLLPPPLYISNYSTISQMPTYPSSPMTTKQESTEVEGDLGPGLGPGGPDQKESLGIQKAIDWLREKRLPDYSWGNDTHMVILAKELSGARDPGDNDNHVQEITDLESMLSIKQMEIEVLTMVDRHHSMPKPVNTDKIAKYILAMGALCKDARHFYGHDLVATLEHHEHDQGQEYEFALTALAVCSSATHVRKRQIRRLLDIASGEVNNVDTIAMVLLALRCIVTDHRHRHLQHFVRRPARGLATLQGPQGSFGSLRSTALAMQALQDLEPDPAGKWNRTAASEWLLSKQRIDGGWSEEPIQDGQDASVGVGLTADIILALGWKGLGAVRALQCDHVIRESSDNGYENGGSKIAEVVLQPNLEENEPRNVSYTYTLWVGTNETEEYSLDLTSPKNTTFFRAMKQAAEIDPRFAFEAREWPNGHYVHTLATRKEEPKSYHYWLLYRLPEKPDTKNPPGNQLIAPLGVDELLVEDGEHYLYWYKKL
;
A
#
# COMPACT_ATOMS: atom_id res chain seq x y z
N MET A 1 -50.41 -41.74 27.33
CA MET A 1 -51.48 -41.06 26.56
C MET A 1 -51.50 -39.54 26.75
N ALA A 2 -51.83 -38.98 27.93
CA ALA A 2 -52.09 -37.53 28.08
C ALA A 2 -50.97 -36.57 27.57
N GLN A 3 -49.69 -36.84 27.84
CA GLN A 3 -48.57 -36.01 27.31
C GLN A 3 -48.45 -36.09 25.79
N GLN A 4 -48.66 -37.27 25.20
CA GLN A 4 -48.56 -37.51 23.76
C GLN A 4 -49.64 -36.75 22.98
N MET A 5 -50.84 -36.63 23.57
CA MET A 5 -51.92 -35.81 23.03
C MET A 5 -51.59 -34.31 23.06
N LYS A 6 -50.93 -33.82 24.13
CA LYS A 6 -50.44 -32.43 24.19
C LYS A 6 -49.38 -32.13 23.14
N LEU A 7 -48.45 -33.05 22.89
CA LEU A 7 -47.40 -32.88 21.88
C LEU A 7 -47.99 -32.79 20.46
N ASN A 8 -48.95 -33.66 20.12
CA ASN A 8 -49.63 -33.60 18.82
C ASN A 8 -50.44 -32.30 18.64
N ILE A 9 -51.12 -31.82 19.68
CA ILE A 9 -51.85 -30.53 19.61
C ILE A 9 -50.86 -29.37 19.40
N PHE A 10 -49.71 -29.37 20.07
CA PHE A 10 -48.69 -28.32 19.89
C PHE A 10 -48.10 -28.33 18.47
N LEU A 11 -47.81 -29.51 17.92
CA LEU A 11 -47.36 -29.66 16.52
C LEU A 11 -48.41 -29.19 15.51
N ILE A 12 -49.70 -29.51 15.71
CA ILE A 12 -50.79 -29.06 14.83
C ILE A 12 -50.93 -27.53 14.87
N VAL A 13 -50.83 -26.90 16.05
CA VAL A 13 -50.87 -25.44 16.18
C VAL A 13 -49.66 -24.79 15.52
N ALA A 14 -48.45 -25.33 15.69
CA ALA A 14 -47.25 -24.85 15.01
C ALA A 14 -47.38 -24.95 13.47
N PHE A 15 -47.89 -26.07 12.96
CA PHE A 15 -48.08 -26.28 11.52
C PHE A 15 -49.15 -25.33 10.93
N LEU A 16 -50.24 -25.07 11.67
CA LEU A 16 -51.26 -24.09 11.31
C LEU A 16 -50.75 -22.63 11.34
N LEU A 17 -49.73 -22.34 12.16
CA LEU A 17 -49.07 -21.03 12.15
C LEU A 17 -48.10 -20.89 10.98
N LEU A 18 -47.28 -21.91 10.67
CA LEU A 18 -46.40 -21.88 9.48
C LEU A 18 -47.21 -21.75 8.19
N THR A 19 -48.31 -22.51 8.03
CA THR A 19 -49.19 -22.43 6.85
C THR A 19 -49.93 -21.10 6.70
N LYS A 20 -49.98 -20.26 7.74
CA LYS A 20 -50.47 -18.86 7.65
C LYS A 20 -49.37 -17.83 7.40
N SER A 21 -48.09 -18.22 7.49
CA SER A 21 -46.96 -17.38 7.11
C SER A 21 -46.53 -17.57 5.65
N LEU A 22 -47.14 -18.51 4.92
CA LEU A 22 -46.75 -18.93 3.57
C LEU A 22 -47.97 -18.96 2.63
N GLY A 23 -48.52 -17.77 2.38
CA GLY A 23 -49.42 -17.45 1.28
C GLY A 23 -49.19 -15.97 0.91
N GLU A 24 -49.34 -15.53 -0.34
CA GLU A 24 -49.91 -16.21 -1.51
C GLU A 24 -49.07 -15.93 -2.76
N ASN A 25 -48.87 -16.92 -3.63
CA ASN A 25 -48.60 -16.69 -5.05
C ASN A 25 -48.81 -17.98 -5.86
N THR A 26 -50.05 -18.25 -6.24
CA THR A 26 -50.37 -19.28 -7.24
C THR A 26 -51.46 -18.80 -8.20
N THR A 27 -51.13 -18.69 -9.49
CA THR A 27 -52.15 -18.74 -10.55
C THR A 27 -51.55 -19.29 -11.84
N THR A 28 -51.88 -20.55 -12.11
CA THR A 28 -52.11 -21.14 -13.44
C THR A 28 -51.04 -20.99 -14.53
N ILE A 29 -50.34 -22.09 -14.79
CA ILE A 29 -49.71 -22.39 -16.08
C ILE A 29 -50.80 -22.59 -17.13
N ILE A 30 -50.68 -21.94 -18.30
CA ILE A 30 -51.37 -22.34 -19.53
C ILE A 30 -50.34 -22.41 -20.66
N THR A 31 -50.30 -23.53 -21.37
CA THR A 31 -49.44 -23.75 -22.55
C THR A 31 -50.15 -23.31 -23.83
N SER A 32 -49.47 -22.53 -24.68
CA SER A 32 -49.86 -22.35 -26.09
C SER A 32 -48.65 -22.07 -26.98
N THR A 33 -48.68 -22.66 -28.16
CA THR A 33 -47.69 -22.59 -29.25
C THR A 33 -47.49 -21.19 -29.84
N ALA A 34 -46.34 -21.00 -30.48
CA ALA A 34 -45.99 -19.78 -31.21
C ALA A 34 -46.79 -19.58 -32.50
N GLN A 35 -47.00 -18.31 -32.90
CA GLN A 35 -47.13 -17.90 -34.30
C GLN A 35 -46.77 -16.42 -34.49
N SER A 36 -46.78 -15.95 -35.73
CA SER A 36 -45.99 -14.82 -36.24
C SER A 36 -46.78 -13.56 -36.60
N LEU A 37 -46.10 -12.40 -36.58
CA LEU A 37 -46.32 -11.21 -37.42
C LEU A 37 -47.72 -10.54 -37.45
N LEU A 38 -47.80 -9.24 -37.10
CA LEU A 38 -47.85 -8.14 -38.09
C LEU A 38 -47.69 -6.75 -37.43
N GLU A 39 -47.45 -5.72 -38.26
CA GLU A 39 -47.41 -4.30 -37.89
C GLU A 39 -48.81 -3.65 -37.91
N THR A 40 -49.00 -2.52 -37.20
CA THR A 40 -49.30 -1.19 -37.79
C THR A 40 -49.48 -0.11 -36.70
N ILE A 41 -49.77 1.15 -37.09
CA ILE A 41 -49.43 2.39 -36.36
C ILE A 41 -50.71 3.18 -35.90
N PRO A 42 -50.75 4.52 -35.61
CA PRO A 42 -51.43 5.00 -34.39
C PRO A 42 -52.66 5.90 -34.64
N THR A 43 -53.26 6.44 -33.56
CA THR A 43 -54.11 7.65 -33.65
C THR A 43 -53.93 8.60 -32.44
N THR A 44 -54.27 9.88 -32.64
CA THR A 44 -54.02 11.03 -31.74
C THR A 44 -55.33 11.60 -31.15
N VAL A 45 -55.31 12.84 -30.64
CA VAL A 45 -56.42 13.65 -30.06
C VAL A 45 -56.62 13.40 -28.55
N THR A 46 -56.24 14.25 -27.57
CA THR A 46 -56.27 15.72 -27.38
C THR A 46 -57.63 16.28 -26.94
N GLN A 47 -57.79 16.66 -25.66
CA GLN A 47 -58.27 18.00 -25.21
C GLN A 47 -58.30 18.19 -23.67
N GLN A 48 -58.13 19.45 -23.25
CA GLN A 48 -58.28 20.04 -21.89
C GLN A 48 -59.61 20.87 -21.86
N PRO A 49 -59.96 21.75 -20.88
CA PRO A 49 -59.34 22.19 -19.59
C PRO A 49 -60.28 21.86 -18.37
N THR A 50 -60.32 22.45 -17.15
CA THR A 50 -60.11 23.80 -16.53
C THR A 50 -59.99 23.70 -14.99
N SER A 51 -59.66 24.73 -14.17
CA SER A 51 -58.50 25.66 -14.11
C SER A 51 -58.76 26.87 -13.16
N ILE A 52 -58.23 26.88 -11.92
CA ILE A 52 -58.29 27.99 -10.92
C ILE A 52 -57.00 27.92 -10.07
N GLN A 53 -56.04 28.85 -10.20
CA GLN A 53 -55.87 30.15 -9.50
C GLN A 53 -55.15 30.02 -8.12
N SER A 54 -54.25 30.94 -7.69
CA SER A 54 -53.91 32.28 -8.22
C SER A 54 -52.50 32.79 -7.82
N THR A 55 -51.81 33.45 -8.78
CA THR A 55 -50.95 34.69 -8.64
C THR A 55 -49.78 34.74 -7.65
N SER A 56 -48.65 35.44 -7.89
CA SER A 56 -47.98 36.10 -9.05
C SER A 56 -46.65 36.71 -8.51
N ALA A 57 -45.65 37.23 -9.22
CA ALA A 57 -45.43 37.66 -10.62
C ALA A 57 -43.91 37.39 -10.97
N SER A 58 -43.20 37.88 -12.00
CA SER A 58 -43.39 39.01 -12.93
C SER A 58 -42.67 38.81 -14.29
N SER A 59 -42.88 39.78 -15.17
CA SER A 59 -42.18 40.14 -16.43
C SER A 59 -40.67 40.47 -16.28
N SER A 60 -39.84 40.45 -17.34
CA SER A 60 -40.06 40.06 -18.76
C SER A 60 -38.74 39.87 -19.52
N SER A 61 -38.79 39.11 -20.62
CA SER A 61 -37.73 38.97 -21.61
C SER A 61 -37.82 40.01 -22.75
N SER A 62 -36.74 40.17 -23.51
CA SER A 62 -36.80 40.46 -24.96
C SER A 62 -35.50 40.00 -25.64
N SER A 63 -35.57 39.69 -26.93
CA SER A 63 -34.43 39.29 -27.75
C SER A 63 -34.53 39.94 -29.13
N SER A 64 -33.38 40.25 -29.75
CA SER A 64 -33.31 40.68 -31.15
C SER A 64 -31.92 40.40 -31.72
N SER A 65 -31.85 40.12 -33.02
CA SER A 65 -30.64 39.75 -33.75
C SER A 65 -30.62 40.43 -35.11
N SER A 66 -29.43 40.83 -35.61
CA SER A 66 -29.13 40.95 -37.06
C SER A 66 -27.73 41.51 -37.39
N SER A 67 -26.97 40.77 -38.22
CA SER A 67 -26.14 41.22 -39.38
C SER A 67 -25.00 42.27 -39.27
N SER A 68 -24.06 42.45 -40.23
CA SER A 68 -23.36 41.58 -41.21
C SER A 68 -22.38 42.40 -42.08
N SER A 69 -21.09 42.01 -42.20
CA SER A 69 -20.12 42.32 -43.30
C SER A 69 -18.74 41.71 -42.93
N TYR A 70 -17.89 41.06 -43.75
CA TYR A 70 -17.35 41.29 -45.12
C TYR A 70 -16.51 42.59 -45.22
N VAL A 71 -15.26 42.66 -45.73
CA VAL A 71 -14.48 41.94 -46.78
C VAL A 71 -12.99 41.88 -46.33
N THR A 72 -12.25 40.75 -46.33
CA THR A 72 -11.53 39.98 -47.39
C THR A 72 -10.17 40.55 -47.86
N ASP A 73 -9.12 39.69 -47.88
CA ASP A 73 -7.79 39.79 -48.54
C ASP A 73 -6.79 40.90 -48.11
N THR A 74 -5.46 40.82 -48.32
CA THR A 74 -4.62 39.86 -49.10
C THR A 74 -3.27 39.53 -48.42
N GLN A 75 -2.49 38.62 -49.01
CA GLN A 75 -1.17 38.11 -48.56
C GLN A 75 0.03 39.01 -48.93
N THR A 76 1.16 38.85 -48.22
CA THR A 76 2.60 38.80 -48.61
C THR A 76 3.46 39.34 -47.44
N SER A 77 4.57 38.78 -46.93
CA SER A 77 5.66 37.87 -47.39
C SER A 77 6.82 38.53 -48.15
N SER A 78 7.91 38.91 -47.46
CA SER A 78 9.32 38.75 -47.94
C SER A 78 10.40 39.18 -46.93
N THR A 79 11.23 38.21 -46.53
CA THR A 79 12.73 38.24 -46.39
C THR A 79 13.53 39.53 -46.13
N GLY A 80 14.50 39.41 -45.21
CA GLY A 80 15.84 40.02 -45.30
C GLY A 80 16.18 41.07 -44.22
N SER A 81 17.43 41.33 -43.80
CA SER A 81 18.64 40.53 -43.52
C SER A 81 19.86 41.47 -43.45
N THR A 82 20.58 41.44 -42.32
CA THR A 82 22.01 41.84 -42.12
C THR A 82 22.46 43.33 -42.00
N SER A 83 23.24 43.56 -40.92
CA SER A 83 24.52 44.30 -40.82
C SER A 83 24.66 45.86 -40.90
N THR A 84 25.28 46.42 -39.83
CA THR A 84 26.37 47.47 -39.80
C THR A 84 26.08 48.92 -40.26
N SER A 85 26.71 50.00 -39.75
CA SER A 85 27.57 50.20 -38.55
C SER A 85 27.82 51.69 -38.18
N ALA A 86 27.94 51.97 -36.87
CA ALA A 86 28.87 52.87 -36.15
C ALA A 86 29.02 54.40 -36.43
N THR A 87 29.06 55.19 -35.34
CA THR A 87 29.74 56.50 -35.17
C THR A 87 29.93 56.73 -33.64
N THR A 88 31.04 56.32 -32.99
CA THR A 88 32.27 57.10 -32.59
C THR A 88 32.01 58.29 -31.62
N ILE A 89 32.80 58.59 -30.57
CA ILE A 89 34.14 58.11 -30.10
C ILE A 89 34.36 58.33 -28.55
N SER A 90 35.60 58.12 -28.03
CA SER A 90 36.16 58.42 -26.67
C SER A 90 36.00 57.32 -25.58
N VAL A 91 36.94 56.97 -24.64
CA VAL A 91 38.26 57.47 -24.13
C VAL A 91 38.17 58.54 -23.01
N LEU A 92 38.79 58.51 -21.81
CA LEU A 92 39.73 57.63 -21.04
C LEU A 92 39.02 56.95 -19.81
N VAL A 93 39.53 56.09 -18.89
CA VAL A 93 40.88 55.66 -18.34
C VAL A 93 41.45 56.64 -17.26
N PRO A 94 42.17 56.24 -16.15
CA PRO A 94 42.76 54.94 -15.72
C PRO A 94 42.06 54.22 -14.52
N GLN A 95 42.03 52.87 -14.43
CA GLN A 95 43.02 51.88 -13.87
C GLN A 95 43.19 51.92 -12.32
N THR A 96 43.32 50.81 -11.56
CA THR A 96 44.03 49.52 -11.79
C THR A 96 43.32 48.25 -11.22
N SER A 97 43.92 47.07 -11.44
CA SER A 97 43.52 45.69 -11.07
C SER A 97 43.85 45.31 -9.58
N THR A 98 43.64 44.11 -9.00
CA THR A 98 43.60 42.70 -9.51
C THR A 98 42.90 41.73 -8.52
N LEU A 99 42.72 40.44 -8.89
CA LEU A 99 42.07 39.33 -8.14
C LEU A 99 42.91 38.71 -7.00
N LEU A 100 42.25 38.02 -6.04
CA LEU A 100 42.83 37.10 -5.04
C LEU A 100 41.88 35.89 -4.74
N PRO A 101 42.37 34.74 -4.19
CA PRO A 101 41.70 33.41 -4.21
C PRO A 101 41.15 32.94 -2.83
N PRO A 102 40.58 31.70 -2.69
CA PRO A 102 39.90 31.26 -1.45
C PRO A 102 40.82 30.62 -0.38
N PRO A 103 40.37 30.50 0.88
CA PRO A 103 41.14 29.88 1.96
C PRO A 103 41.10 28.34 1.96
N LEU A 104 42.16 27.72 2.49
CA LEU A 104 42.32 26.27 2.68
C LEU A 104 42.59 25.91 4.15
N TYR A 105 42.48 24.61 4.45
CA TYR A 105 42.85 23.98 5.73
C TYR A 105 44.26 24.33 6.21
N ILE A 106 44.42 24.52 7.52
CA ILE A 106 45.66 24.25 8.26
C ILE A 106 45.30 23.50 9.57
N SER A 107 46.05 22.44 9.86
CA SER A 107 45.97 21.64 11.09
C SER A 107 47.05 22.04 12.09
N ASN A 108 46.88 21.75 13.39
CA ASN A 108 47.99 21.76 14.35
C ASN A 108 47.82 20.73 15.47
N TYR A 109 48.75 19.77 15.53
CA TYR A 109 49.19 19.06 16.74
C TYR A 109 50.26 19.95 17.43
N SER A 110 50.66 19.81 18.71
CA SER A 110 50.35 18.90 19.82
C SER A 110 50.93 19.47 21.13
N THR A 111 50.48 19.02 22.30
CA THR A 111 51.33 18.72 23.49
C THR A 111 50.54 17.85 24.48
N ILE A 112 51.23 16.99 25.25
CA ILE A 112 50.66 16.01 26.20
C ILE A 112 50.84 16.50 27.65
N SER A 113 49.85 16.27 28.52
CA SER A 113 50.06 16.20 29.98
C SER A 113 49.02 15.32 30.71
N GLN A 114 49.45 14.09 31.03
CA GLN A 114 49.19 13.26 32.24
C GLN A 114 47.83 13.29 32.98
N MET A 115 47.32 12.09 33.28
CA MET A 115 46.23 11.83 34.25
C MET A 115 46.75 11.74 35.70
N PRO A 116 45.88 11.95 36.71
CA PRO A 116 45.93 11.29 38.02
C PRO A 116 44.93 10.11 38.10
N THR A 117 45.18 9.15 38.99
CA THR A 117 44.43 7.87 39.06
C THR A 117 44.00 7.48 40.48
N TYR A 118 42.75 7.00 40.62
CA TYR A 118 42.23 6.17 41.74
C TYR A 118 42.15 6.86 43.14
N PRO A 119 41.40 6.36 44.16
CA PRO A 119 40.93 4.97 44.41
C PRO A 119 39.40 4.80 44.63
N SER A 120 39.00 3.72 45.31
CA SER A 120 37.71 3.02 45.16
C SER A 120 36.98 2.64 46.46
N SER A 121 35.63 2.63 46.39
CA SER A 121 34.67 1.90 47.27
C SER A 121 34.53 2.37 48.75
N PRO A 122 33.48 1.97 49.51
CA PRO A 122 32.36 1.06 49.21
C PRO A 122 30.91 1.61 49.47
N MET A 123 29.90 0.76 49.16
CA MET A 123 28.50 0.58 49.66
C MET A 123 27.83 1.69 50.55
N THR A 124 26.50 1.96 50.53
CA THR A 124 25.33 1.06 50.32
C THR A 124 24.01 1.83 50.03
N THR A 125 23.06 1.19 49.33
CA THR A 125 21.57 1.42 49.33
C THR A 125 20.97 2.83 49.31
N LYS A 126 20.13 3.07 48.29
CA LYS A 126 18.67 2.95 48.43
C LYS A 126 18.01 2.57 47.09
N GLN A 127 16.82 1.98 47.15
CA GLN A 127 16.01 1.61 45.99
C GLN A 127 15.13 2.78 45.55
N GLU A 128 15.02 2.99 44.24
CA GLU A 128 13.79 3.46 43.60
C GLU A 128 13.72 2.80 42.21
N SER A 129 12.53 2.38 41.79
CA SER A 129 12.34 1.52 40.62
C SER A 129 12.02 2.33 39.37
N THR A 130 12.73 2.08 38.28
CA THR A 130 12.34 2.51 36.94
C THR A 130 12.58 1.36 36.00
N GLU A 131 11.51 0.80 35.44
CA GLU A 131 11.59 -0.28 34.47
C GLU A 131 12.08 0.29 33.13
N VAL A 132 13.03 -0.39 32.50
CA VAL A 132 13.64 0.06 31.26
C VAL A 132 12.87 -0.56 30.10
N GLU A 133 12.19 0.29 29.33
CA GLU A 133 11.49 -0.10 28.11
C GLU A 133 12.51 -0.59 27.06
N GLY A 134 12.19 -1.72 26.40
CA GLY A 134 13.13 -2.41 25.51
C GLY A 134 13.24 -1.74 24.15
N ASP A 135 14.47 -1.42 23.74
CA ASP A 135 14.79 -0.81 22.44
C ASP A 135 14.48 -1.78 21.27
N LEU A 136 13.30 -1.62 20.67
CA LEU A 136 12.94 -2.25 19.40
C LEU A 136 13.35 -1.32 18.24
N GLY A 137 13.90 -1.93 17.18
CA GLY A 137 14.48 -1.23 16.04
C GLY A 137 13.53 -0.27 15.29
N PRO A 138 14.06 0.53 14.34
CA PRO A 138 13.45 1.78 13.87
C PRO A 138 12.08 1.62 13.18
N GLY A 139 11.03 1.57 13.99
CA GLY A 139 9.63 1.58 13.56
C GLY A 139 9.22 2.95 13.00
N LEU A 140 8.54 2.92 11.85
CA LEU A 140 7.94 4.11 11.24
C LEU A 140 6.56 4.37 11.85
N GLY A 141 6.52 5.17 12.92
CA GLY A 141 5.28 5.64 13.55
C GLY A 141 5.37 5.74 15.08
N PRO A 142 4.77 6.75 15.73
CA PRO A 142 4.84 6.92 17.18
C PRO A 142 3.81 6.05 17.92
N GLY A 143 4.14 4.77 18.09
CA GLY A 143 3.35 3.80 18.86
C GLY A 143 2.22 3.13 18.06
N GLY A 144 1.88 1.90 18.45
CA GLY A 144 0.71 1.19 17.95
C GLY A 144 -0.61 1.73 18.55
N PRO A 145 -1.75 1.12 18.21
CA PRO A 145 -3.02 1.42 18.87
C PRO A 145 -2.93 1.22 20.39
N ASP A 146 -3.47 2.17 21.17
CA ASP A 146 -3.59 2.01 22.61
C ASP A 146 -4.62 0.91 22.98
N GLN A 147 -4.79 0.60 24.27
CA GLN A 147 -5.70 -0.47 24.70
C GLN A 147 -7.19 -0.17 24.40
N LYS A 148 -7.62 1.11 24.39
CA LYS A 148 -8.97 1.52 23.99
C LYS A 148 -9.12 1.44 22.48
N GLU A 149 -8.11 1.91 21.73
CA GLU A 149 -8.07 1.89 20.27
C GLU A 149 -8.12 0.45 19.76
N SER A 150 -7.31 -0.45 20.33
CA SER A 150 -7.29 -1.89 20.03
C SER A 150 -8.65 -2.55 20.29
N LEU A 151 -9.28 -2.27 21.43
CA LEU A 151 -10.61 -2.79 21.77
C LEU A 151 -11.72 -2.20 20.87
N GLY A 152 -11.56 -0.96 20.40
CA GLY A 152 -12.43 -0.34 19.41
C GLY A 152 -12.28 -1.01 18.04
N ILE A 153 -11.04 -1.22 17.57
CA ILE A 153 -10.73 -1.91 16.31
C ILE A 153 -11.29 -3.33 16.32
N GLN A 154 -11.11 -4.10 17.40
CA GLN A 154 -11.63 -5.48 17.48
C GLN A 154 -13.15 -5.53 17.31
N LYS A 155 -13.91 -4.68 18.04
CA LYS A 155 -15.36 -4.56 17.88
C LYS A 155 -15.77 -4.20 16.46
N ALA A 156 -15.01 -3.32 15.81
CA ALA A 156 -15.26 -2.91 14.44
C ALA A 156 -15.00 -4.04 13.42
N ILE A 157 -13.98 -4.87 13.65
CA ILE A 157 -13.69 -6.06 12.85
C ILE A 157 -14.79 -7.13 13.03
N ASP A 158 -15.26 -7.35 14.26
CA ASP A 158 -16.35 -8.29 14.51
C ASP A 158 -17.69 -7.80 13.93
N TRP A 159 -17.98 -6.50 14.02
CA TRP A 159 -19.11 -5.88 13.33
C TRP A 159 -19.01 -6.05 11.80
N LEU A 160 -17.84 -5.82 11.22
CA LEU A 160 -17.60 -6.07 9.79
C LEU A 160 -17.82 -7.55 9.44
N ARG A 161 -17.42 -8.50 10.31
CA ARG A 161 -17.72 -9.92 10.14
C ARG A 161 -19.23 -10.18 10.09
N GLU A 162 -20.02 -9.54 10.97
CA GLU A 162 -21.49 -9.61 10.96
C GLU A 162 -22.14 -8.93 9.73
N LYS A 163 -21.49 -7.93 9.12
CA LYS A 163 -21.98 -7.24 7.90
C LYS A 163 -21.55 -7.90 6.58
N ARG A 164 -20.76 -8.98 6.63
CA ARG A 164 -20.32 -9.68 5.42
C ARG A 164 -21.50 -10.39 4.75
N LEU A 165 -21.62 -10.24 3.43
CA LEU A 165 -22.70 -10.82 2.66
C LEU A 165 -22.50 -12.34 2.41
N PRO A 166 -23.54 -13.09 1.99
CA PRO A 166 -23.45 -14.54 1.79
C PRO A 166 -22.49 -14.98 0.67
N ASP A 167 -22.04 -14.06 -0.18
CA ASP A 167 -21.01 -14.25 -1.21
C ASP A 167 -19.59 -13.92 -0.70
N TYR A 168 -19.43 -13.69 0.61
CA TYR A 168 -18.22 -13.21 1.28
C TYR A 168 -17.76 -11.80 0.88
N SER A 169 -18.61 -11.02 0.20
CA SER A 169 -18.34 -9.60 -0.11
C SER A 169 -18.78 -8.65 1.01
N TRP A 170 -18.43 -7.38 0.85
CA TRP A 170 -19.09 -6.23 1.47
C TRP A 170 -19.66 -5.28 0.41
N GLY A 171 -20.14 -5.83 -0.70
CA GLY A 171 -20.72 -5.08 -1.82
C GLY A 171 -19.73 -4.12 -2.47
N ASN A 172 -19.88 -2.81 -2.22
CA ASN A 172 -19.00 -1.79 -2.81
C ASN A 172 -17.66 -1.63 -2.08
N ASP A 173 -17.56 -2.06 -0.81
CA ASP A 173 -16.45 -1.75 0.10
C ASP A 173 -15.55 -2.97 0.41
N THR A 174 -15.74 -4.12 -0.26
CA THR A 174 -15.01 -5.37 -0.01
C THR A 174 -13.49 -5.18 0.09
N HIS A 175 -12.93 -4.42 -0.84
CA HIS A 175 -11.51 -4.09 -0.88
C HIS A 175 -11.06 -3.17 0.26
N MET A 176 -11.91 -2.25 0.73
CA MET A 176 -11.59 -1.39 1.88
C MET A 176 -11.60 -2.19 3.17
N VAL A 177 -12.53 -3.14 3.33
CA VAL A 177 -12.59 -4.02 4.51
C VAL A 177 -11.37 -4.94 4.58
N ILE A 178 -10.96 -5.53 3.45
CA ILE A 178 -9.73 -6.34 3.38
C ILE A 178 -8.50 -5.48 3.67
N LEU A 179 -8.35 -4.34 2.99
CA LEU A 179 -7.24 -3.39 3.21
C LEU A 179 -7.14 -2.93 4.67
N ALA A 180 -8.28 -2.64 5.30
CA ALA A 180 -8.36 -2.29 6.71
C ALA A 180 -7.96 -3.47 7.62
N LYS A 181 -8.45 -4.68 7.33
CA LYS A 181 -8.10 -5.89 8.10
C LYS A 181 -6.59 -6.13 8.10
N GLU A 182 -5.98 -6.24 6.92
CA GLU A 182 -4.55 -6.59 6.78
C GLU A 182 -3.61 -5.52 7.39
N LEU A 183 -3.97 -4.23 7.29
CA LEU A 183 -3.18 -3.14 7.87
C LEU A 183 -3.46 -2.86 9.35
N SER A 184 -4.63 -3.27 9.88
CA SER A 184 -5.03 -2.99 11.26
C SER A 184 -4.07 -3.57 12.30
N GLY A 185 -3.43 -4.70 11.99
CA GLY A 185 -2.59 -5.46 12.92
C GLY A 185 -3.32 -5.97 14.17
N ALA A 186 -4.65 -6.05 14.15
CA ALA A 186 -5.49 -6.38 15.31
C ALA A 186 -5.49 -7.87 15.71
N ARG A 187 -4.43 -8.60 15.37
CA ARG A 187 -4.32 -10.05 15.50
C ARG A 187 -3.26 -10.39 16.54
N ASP A 188 -3.68 -10.72 17.75
CA ASP A 188 -2.78 -11.18 18.82
C ASP A 188 -2.12 -12.51 18.41
N PRO A 189 -0.78 -12.62 18.35
CA PRO A 189 -0.09 -13.87 18.05
C PRO A 189 -0.28 -14.98 19.12
N GLY A 190 -0.83 -14.65 20.29
CA GLY A 190 -1.03 -15.57 21.41
C GLY A 190 -2.33 -16.37 21.42
N ASP A 191 -3.24 -16.18 20.46
CA ASP A 191 -4.53 -16.89 20.45
C ASP A 191 -4.42 -18.29 19.81
N ASN A 192 -4.57 -19.34 20.62
CA ASN A 192 -4.17 -20.72 20.30
C ASN A 192 -5.33 -21.62 19.80
N ASP A 193 -6.52 -21.09 19.50
CA ASP A 193 -7.65 -21.89 18.99
C ASP A 193 -7.52 -22.21 17.49
N ASN A 194 -6.63 -23.15 17.18
CA ASN A 194 -6.22 -23.53 15.82
C ASN A 194 -7.39 -23.82 14.86
N HIS A 195 -8.52 -24.36 15.34
CA HIS A 195 -9.66 -24.70 14.47
C HIS A 195 -10.58 -23.51 14.19
N VAL A 196 -10.85 -22.66 15.19
CA VAL A 196 -11.55 -21.38 14.96
C VAL A 196 -10.71 -20.47 14.06
N GLN A 197 -9.39 -20.57 14.19
CA GLN A 197 -8.41 -19.87 13.37
C GLN A 197 -8.41 -20.35 11.91
N GLU A 198 -8.29 -21.65 11.65
CA GLU A 198 -8.35 -22.25 10.30
C GLU A 198 -9.62 -21.82 9.55
N ILE A 199 -10.78 -21.85 10.22
CA ILE A 199 -12.05 -21.37 9.65
C ILE A 199 -11.97 -19.87 9.32
N THR A 200 -11.45 -19.04 10.23
CA THR A 200 -11.34 -17.59 10.04
C THR A 200 -10.42 -17.23 8.86
N ASP A 201 -9.36 -18.00 8.62
CA ASP A 201 -8.47 -17.81 7.48
C ASP A 201 -9.11 -18.25 6.16
N LEU A 202 -9.83 -19.38 6.14
CA LEU A 202 -10.61 -19.83 4.98
C LEU A 202 -11.69 -18.81 4.58
N GLU A 203 -12.43 -18.25 5.54
CA GLU A 203 -13.39 -17.17 5.28
C GLU A 203 -12.73 -15.91 4.72
N SER A 204 -11.50 -15.63 5.15
CA SER A 204 -10.70 -14.51 4.65
C SER A 204 -10.28 -14.75 3.20
N MET A 205 -9.83 -15.97 2.89
CA MET A 205 -9.49 -16.40 1.52
C MET A 205 -10.68 -16.29 0.57
N LEU A 206 -11.89 -16.69 1.02
CA LEU A 206 -13.12 -16.53 0.25
C LEU A 206 -13.44 -15.04 -0.02
N SER A 207 -13.32 -14.19 1.00
CA SER A 207 -13.52 -12.74 0.86
C SER A 207 -12.52 -12.11 -0.12
N ILE A 208 -11.25 -12.54 -0.07
CA ILE A 208 -10.19 -12.12 -0.99
C ILE A 208 -10.48 -12.60 -2.42
N LYS A 209 -10.97 -13.83 -2.61
CA LYS A 209 -11.33 -14.34 -3.94
C LYS A 209 -12.57 -13.65 -4.51
N GLN A 210 -13.54 -13.27 -3.68
CA GLN A 210 -14.67 -12.45 -4.12
C GLN A 210 -14.20 -11.05 -4.56
N MET A 211 -13.26 -10.43 -3.83
CA MET A 211 -12.62 -9.17 -4.25
C MET A 211 -11.92 -9.29 -5.62
N GLU A 212 -11.23 -10.41 -5.89
CA GLU A 212 -10.62 -10.65 -7.20
C GLU A 212 -11.68 -10.78 -8.32
N ILE A 213 -12.81 -11.43 -8.04
CA ILE A 213 -13.95 -11.55 -8.98
C ILE A 213 -14.59 -10.18 -9.26
N GLU A 214 -14.77 -9.33 -8.24
CA GLU A 214 -15.26 -7.96 -8.41
C GLU A 214 -14.40 -7.17 -9.41
N VAL A 215 -13.07 -7.20 -9.24
CA VAL A 215 -12.13 -6.50 -10.14
C VAL A 215 -12.21 -7.06 -11.56
N LEU A 216 -12.25 -8.39 -11.72
CA LEU A 216 -12.41 -9.02 -13.02
C LEU A 216 -13.68 -8.54 -13.75
N THR A 217 -14.82 -8.51 -13.06
CA THR A 217 -16.09 -8.02 -13.66
C THR A 217 -16.10 -6.51 -13.95
N MET A 218 -15.20 -5.74 -13.35
CA MET A 218 -15.02 -4.31 -13.65
C MET A 218 -14.07 -4.07 -14.84
N VAL A 219 -13.09 -4.96 -15.04
CA VAL A 219 -12.00 -4.78 -16.00
C VAL A 219 -12.24 -5.51 -17.32
N ASP A 220 -13.10 -6.53 -17.36
CA ASP A 220 -13.53 -7.17 -18.60
C ASP A 220 -14.20 -6.16 -19.56
N ARG A 221 -13.67 -6.10 -20.79
CA ARG A 221 -14.10 -5.17 -21.84
C ARG A 221 -15.09 -5.80 -22.83
N HIS A 222 -15.44 -7.08 -22.67
CA HIS A 222 -16.24 -7.82 -23.65
C HIS A 222 -17.77 -7.64 -23.52
N HIS A 223 -18.27 -6.87 -22.54
CA HIS A 223 -19.71 -6.65 -22.36
C HIS A 223 -20.14 -5.17 -22.47
N SER A 224 -20.52 -4.82 -23.72
CA SER A 224 -21.44 -3.73 -24.12
C SER A 224 -21.30 -2.35 -23.45
N MET A 225 -20.93 -1.37 -24.28
CA MET A 225 -20.75 0.07 -23.98
C MET A 225 -19.51 0.38 -23.11
N PRO A 226 -18.72 1.41 -23.46
CA PRO A 226 -17.64 1.89 -22.61
C PRO A 226 -18.23 2.62 -21.39
N LYS A 227 -18.51 1.88 -20.31
CA LYS A 227 -18.66 2.48 -18.99
C LYS A 227 -17.36 3.23 -18.67
N PRO A 228 -17.42 4.45 -18.07
CA PRO A 228 -16.22 5.12 -17.61
C PRO A 228 -15.51 4.20 -16.61
N VAL A 229 -14.21 3.99 -16.81
CA VAL A 229 -13.38 3.19 -15.91
C VAL A 229 -13.40 3.87 -14.54
N ASN A 230 -13.90 3.18 -13.52
CA ASN A 230 -14.05 3.73 -12.19
C ASN A 230 -12.70 3.73 -11.47
N THR A 231 -11.93 4.80 -11.66
CA THR A 231 -10.55 4.92 -11.23
C THR A 231 -10.39 4.99 -9.71
N ASP A 232 -11.35 5.55 -8.97
CA ASP A 232 -11.33 5.56 -7.51
C ASP A 232 -11.35 4.14 -6.90
N LYS A 233 -12.21 3.21 -7.39
CA LYS A 233 -12.16 1.82 -6.91
C LYS A 233 -10.92 1.10 -7.39
N ILE A 234 -10.49 1.24 -8.65
CA ILE A 234 -9.27 0.55 -9.13
C ILE A 234 -8.06 0.96 -8.28
N ALA A 235 -7.94 2.23 -7.89
CA ALA A 235 -6.91 2.68 -6.95
C ALA A 235 -7.00 2.01 -5.58
N LYS A 236 -8.20 1.87 -5.00
CA LYS A 236 -8.41 1.18 -3.72
C LYS A 236 -8.15 -0.33 -3.82
N TYR A 237 -8.57 -1.00 -4.90
CA TYR A 237 -8.23 -2.41 -5.16
C TYR A 237 -6.72 -2.60 -5.32
N ILE A 238 -6.00 -1.69 -5.98
CA ILE A 238 -4.54 -1.72 -6.07
C ILE A 238 -3.89 -1.60 -4.69
N LEU A 239 -4.41 -0.73 -3.81
CA LEU A 239 -3.93 -0.60 -2.43
C LEU A 239 -4.23 -1.86 -1.59
N ALA A 240 -5.41 -2.45 -1.73
CA ALA A 240 -5.78 -3.72 -1.10
C ALA A 240 -4.89 -4.89 -1.58
N MET A 241 -4.60 -4.96 -2.88
CA MET A 241 -3.67 -5.94 -3.46
C MET A 241 -2.24 -5.75 -2.93
N GLY A 242 -1.79 -4.51 -2.76
CA GLY A 242 -0.52 -4.20 -2.09
C GLY A 242 -0.48 -4.66 -0.63
N ALA A 243 -1.56 -4.47 0.12
CA ALA A 243 -1.68 -4.98 1.50
C ALA A 243 -1.70 -6.52 1.58
N LEU A 244 -2.28 -7.18 0.57
CA LEU A 244 -2.24 -8.64 0.37
C LEU A 244 -0.93 -9.16 -0.23
N CYS A 245 0.09 -8.30 -0.43
CA CYS A 245 1.36 -8.65 -1.06
C CYS A 245 1.26 -9.23 -2.50
N LYS A 246 0.27 -8.77 -3.28
CA LYS A 246 0.03 -9.19 -4.68
C LYS A 246 0.34 -8.08 -5.68
N ASP A 247 0.97 -8.44 -6.80
CA ASP A 247 1.30 -7.48 -7.87
C ASP A 247 0.10 -7.16 -8.77
N ALA A 248 -0.45 -5.95 -8.61
CA ALA A 248 -1.59 -5.45 -9.38
C ALA A 248 -1.30 -5.15 -10.87
N ARG A 249 -0.04 -5.25 -11.32
CA ARG A 249 0.34 -5.13 -12.75
C ARG A 249 0.14 -6.45 -13.52
N HIS A 250 0.09 -7.58 -12.80
CA HIS A 250 0.01 -8.93 -13.36
C HIS A 250 -1.31 -9.62 -12.94
N PHE A 251 -2.40 -8.85 -12.91
CA PHE A 251 -3.69 -9.29 -12.41
C PHE A 251 -4.52 -9.97 -13.52
N TYR A 252 -4.54 -11.31 -13.56
CA TYR A 252 -5.31 -12.09 -14.54
C TYR A 252 -5.09 -11.66 -16.03
N GLY A 253 -3.87 -11.23 -16.38
CA GLY A 253 -3.54 -10.70 -17.71
C GLY A 253 -3.86 -9.21 -17.93
N HIS A 254 -4.35 -8.51 -16.91
CA HIS A 254 -4.61 -7.07 -16.92
C HIS A 254 -3.62 -6.30 -16.05
N ASP A 255 -3.12 -5.16 -16.57
CA ASP A 255 -2.35 -4.19 -15.79
C ASP A 255 -3.28 -3.09 -15.25
N LEU A 256 -3.60 -3.20 -13.96
CA LEU A 256 -4.45 -2.24 -13.25
C LEU A 256 -3.72 -0.89 -13.05
N VAL A 257 -2.39 -0.92 -12.89
CA VAL A 257 -1.56 0.25 -12.61
C VAL A 257 -1.39 1.10 -13.88
N ALA A 258 -1.13 0.46 -15.03
CA ALA A 258 -1.12 1.14 -16.32
C ALA A 258 -2.49 1.72 -16.68
N THR A 259 -3.59 1.10 -16.22
CA THR A 259 -4.94 1.66 -16.39
C THR A 259 -5.10 3.00 -15.66
N LEU A 260 -4.50 3.17 -14.48
CA LEU A 260 -4.46 4.47 -13.78
C LEU A 260 -3.47 5.47 -14.40
N GLU A 261 -2.27 5.01 -14.81
CA GLU A 261 -1.24 5.89 -15.40
C GLU A 261 -1.71 6.67 -16.64
N HIS A 262 -2.61 6.08 -17.42
CA HIS A 262 -3.12 6.65 -18.67
C HIS A 262 -4.43 7.43 -18.50
N HIS A 263 -5.02 7.48 -17.30
CA HIS A 263 -6.26 8.22 -17.06
C HIS A 263 -5.98 9.71 -16.78
N GLU A 264 -6.40 10.58 -17.68
CA GLU A 264 -6.46 12.03 -17.43
C GLU A 264 -7.70 12.35 -16.60
N HIS A 265 -7.51 12.91 -15.40
CA HIS A 265 -8.58 13.32 -14.50
C HIS A 265 -8.96 14.78 -14.76
N ASP A 266 -10.24 15.11 -14.76
CA ASP A 266 -10.74 16.47 -14.99
C ASP A 266 -10.46 17.42 -13.81
N GLN A 267 -10.84 18.69 -13.96
CA GLN A 267 -10.84 19.66 -12.86
C GLN A 267 -11.95 19.33 -11.85
N GLY A 268 -11.66 19.42 -10.55
CA GLY A 268 -12.56 19.01 -9.47
C GLY A 268 -12.35 17.59 -8.94
N GLN A 269 -11.80 16.67 -9.73
CA GLN A 269 -11.45 15.30 -9.28
C GLN A 269 -10.11 15.24 -8.51
N GLU A 270 -9.81 16.21 -7.66
CA GLU A 270 -8.49 16.35 -7.03
C GLU A 270 -8.17 15.26 -6.01
N TYR A 271 -9.18 14.83 -5.23
CA TYR A 271 -9.08 13.69 -4.32
C TYR A 271 -8.81 12.37 -5.07
N GLU A 272 -9.56 12.10 -6.14
CA GLU A 272 -9.41 10.89 -6.95
C GLU A 272 -8.06 10.86 -7.67
N PHE A 273 -7.62 12.00 -8.20
CA PHE A 273 -6.30 12.19 -8.78
C PHE A 273 -5.16 11.94 -7.77
N ALA A 274 -5.34 12.32 -6.51
CA ALA A 274 -4.38 12.03 -5.45
C ALA A 274 -4.38 10.55 -5.05
N LEU A 275 -5.56 9.93 -4.94
CA LEU A 275 -5.75 8.52 -4.63
C LEU A 275 -5.16 7.60 -5.71
N THR A 276 -5.35 7.91 -7.00
CA THR A 276 -4.74 7.16 -8.10
C THR A 276 -3.21 7.33 -8.13
N ALA A 277 -2.69 8.53 -7.85
CA ALA A 277 -1.25 8.75 -7.73
C ALA A 277 -0.62 8.01 -6.52
N LEU A 278 -1.35 7.92 -5.40
CA LEU A 278 -0.97 7.09 -4.25
C LEU A 278 -0.94 5.61 -4.63
N ALA A 279 -1.97 5.08 -5.30
CA ALA A 279 -2.03 3.69 -5.72
C ALA A 279 -0.88 3.30 -6.67
N VAL A 280 -0.64 4.09 -7.72
CA VAL A 280 0.50 3.89 -8.66
C VAL A 280 1.84 3.92 -7.90
N CYS A 281 2.00 4.86 -6.97
CA CYS A 281 3.20 4.93 -6.14
C CYS A 281 3.36 3.69 -5.23
N SER A 282 2.28 3.21 -4.62
CA SER A 282 2.30 2.04 -3.73
C SER A 282 2.66 0.74 -4.45
N SER A 283 2.25 0.57 -5.72
CA SER A 283 2.71 -0.53 -6.59
C SER A 283 4.16 -0.38 -7.10
N ALA A 284 5.03 0.24 -6.30
CA ALA A 284 6.43 0.57 -6.60
C ALA A 284 6.68 1.33 -7.94
N THR A 285 5.63 1.86 -8.57
CA THR A 285 5.66 2.35 -9.96
C THR A 285 5.90 3.87 -10.02
N HIS A 286 6.48 4.35 -11.12
CA HIS A 286 7.01 5.70 -11.23
C HIS A 286 5.94 6.73 -11.66
N VAL A 287 5.40 7.46 -10.68
CA VAL A 287 4.45 8.57 -10.91
C VAL A 287 5.03 9.61 -11.87
N ARG A 288 4.27 10.01 -12.89
CA ARG A 288 4.74 10.82 -14.02
C ARG A 288 4.97 12.28 -13.59
N LYS A 289 6.03 12.94 -14.09
CA LYS A 289 6.40 14.32 -13.70
C LYS A 289 5.31 15.40 -13.93
N ARG A 290 4.30 15.13 -14.77
CA ARG A 290 3.10 15.98 -14.89
C ARG A 290 2.16 15.83 -13.70
N GLN A 291 1.95 14.59 -13.24
CA GLN A 291 1.14 14.28 -12.05
C GLN A 291 1.81 14.84 -10.79
N ILE A 292 3.13 14.64 -10.62
CA ILE A 292 3.89 15.18 -9.47
C ILE A 292 3.74 16.70 -9.36
N ARG A 293 3.81 17.44 -10.48
CA ARG A 293 3.55 18.90 -10.45
C ARG A 293 2.13 19.21 -10.00
N ARG A 294 1.10 18.61 -10.60
CA ARG A 294 -0.30 18.84 -10.20
C ARG A 294 -0.55 18.56 -8.71
N LEU A 295 0.07 17.53 -8.14
CA LEU A 295 0.01 17.28 -6.69
C LEU A 295 0.65 18.41 -5.87
N LEU A 296 1.82 18.91 -6.27
CA LEU A 296 2.49 20.04 -5.63
C LEU A 296 1.70 21.35 -5.79
N ASP A 297 1.08 21.57 -6.95
CA ASP A 297 0.24 22.73 -7.23
C ASP A 297 -0.97 22.74 -6.29
N ILE A 298 -1.72 21.63 -6.20
CA ILE A 298 -2.84 21.44 -5.25
C ILE A 298 -2.36 21.63 -3.80
N ALA A 299 -1.24 20.99 -3.41
CA ALA A 299 -0.67 21.08 -2.07
C ALA A 299 -0.14 22.48 -1.70
N SER A 300 0.06 23.37 -2.68
CA SER A 300 0.50 24.75 -2.49
C SER A 300 -0.65 25.77 -2.41
N GLY A 301 -1.86 25.36 -2.80
CA GLY A 301 -3.07 26.17 -2.78
C GLY A 301 -3.63 26.41 -1.39
N GLU A 302 -4.81 27.04 -1.34
CA GLU A 302 -5.56 27.22 -0.09
C GLU A 302 -6.23 25.90 0.32
N VAL A 303 -6.12 25.54 1.60
CA VAL A 303 -6.61 24.25 2.15
C VAL A 303 -8.13 24.31 2.30
N ASN A 304 -8.83 24.16 1.18
CA ASN A 304 -10.29 24.27 1.09
C ASN A 304 -11.01 22.93 1.33
N ASN A 305 -10.29 21.80 1.26
CA ASN A 305 -10.82 20.47 1.59
C ASN A 305 -9.76 19.62 2.33
N VAL A 306 -10.11 19.20 3.55
CA VAL A 306 -9.31 18.33 4.43
C VAL A 306 -8.95 17.02 3.73
N ASP A 307 -9.94 16.35 3.13
CA ASP A 307 -9.79 15.01 2.54
C ASP A 307 -8.83 15.04 1.35
N THR A 308 -8.93 16.10 0.53
CA THR A 308 -8.08 16.28 -0.65
C THR A 308 -6.63 16.50 -0.23
N ILE A 309 -6.37 17.39 0.73
CA ILE A 309 -4.99 17.65 1.19
C ILE A 309 -4.42 16.47 1.98
N ALA A 310 -5.23 15.73 2.74
CA ALA A 310 -4.80 14.50 3.39
C ALA A 310 -4.40 13.42 2.37
N MET A 311 -5.21 13.19 1.32
CA MET A 311 -4.87 12.24 0.25
C MET A 311 -3.64 12.69 -0.57
N VAL A 312 -3.51 13.99 -0.87
CA VAL A 312 -2.33 14.56 -1.54
C VAL A 312 -1.07 14.42 -0.68
N LEU A 313 -1.16 14.57 0.64
CA LEU A 313 -0.05 14.33 1.57
C LEU A 313 0.37 12.86 1.58
N LEU A 314 -0.57 11.91 1.61
CA LEU A 314 -0.28 10.48 1.49
C LEU A 314 0.45 10.16 0.16
N ALA A 315 -0.07 10.67 -0.96
CA ALA A 315 0.53 10.49 -2.28
C ALA A 315 1.94 11.10 -2.38
N LEU A 316 2.12 12.35 -1.95
CA LEU A 316 3.42 13.03 -1.97
C LEU A 316 4.43 12.38 -1.02
N ARG A 317 4.00 11.94 0.17
CA ARG A 317 4.85 11.19 1.10
C ARG A 317 5.31 9.88 0.47
N CYS A 318 4.40 9.12 -0.14
CA CYS A 318 4.73 7.90 -0.87
C CYS A 318 5.80 8.18 -1.94
N ILE A 319 5.59 9.19 -2.78
CA ILE A 319 6.52 9.58 -3.86
C ILE A 319 7.89 9.98 -3.28
N VAL A 320 7.92 10.71 -2.16
CA VAL A 320 9.15 11.16 -1.48
C VAL A 320 9.98 10.00 -0.90
N THR A 321 9.41 8.80 -0.71
CA THR A 321 10.20 7.61 -0.32
C THR A 321 11.18 7.17 -1.42
N ASP A 322 10.90 7.48 -2.70
CA ASP A 322 11.85 7.25 -3.79
C ASP A 322 13.03 8.24 -3.70
N HIS A 323 14.26 7.70 -3.68
CA HIS A 323 15.51 8.46 -3.72
C HIS A 323 15.54 9.56 -4.79
N ARG A 324 14.91 9.34 -5.96
CA ARG A 324 14.81 10.32 -7.06
C ARG A 324 14.02 11.57 -6.65
N HIS A 325 13.05 11.40 -5.77
CA HIS A 325 12.07 12.40 -5.37
C HIS A 325 12.25 12.91 -3.93
N ARG A 326 13.23 12.39 -3.18
CA ARG A 326 13.59 12.83 -1.81
C ARG A 326 13.79 14.35 -1.67
N HIS A 327 14.19 15.05 -2.75
CA HIS A 327 14.29 16.51 -2.77
C HIS A 327 12.94 17.24 -2.50
N LEU A 328 11.81 16.58 -2.74
CA LEU A 328 10.46 17.12 -2.53
C LEU A 328 10.00 17.07 -1.06
N GLN A 329 10.76 16.46 -0.15
CA GLN A 329 10.57 16.46 1.31
C GLN A 329 9.97 17.76 1.88
N HIS A 330 10.58 18.90 1.50
CA HIS A 330 10.20 20.21 2.03
C HIS A 330 8.81 20.70 1.57
N PHE A 331 8.31 20.23 0.43
CA PHE A 331 6.96 20.53 -0.04
C PHE A 331 5.87 19.76 0.72
N VAL A 332 6.21 18.67 1.43
CA VAL A 332 5.24 17.93 2.27
C VAL A 332 5.01 18.66 3.60
N ARG A 333 6.05 19.25 4.19
CA ARG A 333 5.99 19.87 5.54
C ARG A 333 5.05 21.07 5.63
N ARG A 334 4.95 21.92 4.60
CA ARG A 334 4.02 23.09 4.60
C ARG A 334 2.54 22.69 4.60
N PRO A 335 2.02 21.89 3.64
CA PRO A 335 0.63 21.42 3.65
C PRO A 335 0.31 20.58 4.89
N ALA A 336 1.25 19.79 5.42
CA ALA A 336 1.06 19.05 6.67
C ALA A 336 0.81 19.98 7.87
N ARG A 337 1.59 21.05 8.01
CA ARG A 337 1.31 22.10 9.03
C ARG A 337 -0.06 22.73 8.83
N GLY A 338 -0.43 23.04 7.59
CA GLY A 338 -1.75 23.58 7.25
C GLY A 338 -2.89 22.66 7.68
N LEU A 339 -2.81 21.37 7.31
CA LEU A 339 -3.78 20.36 7.72
C LEU A 339 -3.84 20.21 9.24
N ALA A 340 -2.70 20.15 9.94
CA ALA A 340 -2.62 20.08 11.39
C ALA A 340 -3.33 21.27 12.08
N THR A 341 -3.22 22.49 11.52
CA THR A 341 -3.92 23.68 12.07
C THR A 341 -5.44 23.68 11.88
N LEU A 342 -6.01 22.72 11.12
CA LEU A 342 -7.46 22.54 10.99
C LEU A 342 -8.05 21.59 12.06
N GLN A 343 -7.25 21.08 12.99
CA GLN A 343 -7.77 20.26 14.08
C GLN A 343 -8.66 21.11 15.01
N GLY A 344 -9.93 20.71 15.15
CA GLY A 344 -10.89 21.35 16.04
C GLY A 344 -10.56 21.13 17.53
N PRO A 345 -11.18 21.91 18.44
CA PRO A 345 -10.89 21.83 19.88
C PRO A 345 -11.27 20.50 20.53
N GLN A 346 -12.04 19.66 19.84
CA GLN A 346 -12.41 18.29 20.24
C GLN A 346 -11.58 17.21 19.54
N GLY A 347 -10.49 17.56 18.85
CA GLY A 347 -9.60 16.62 18.15
C GLY A 347 -10.00 16.25 16.71
N SER A 348 -11.24 16.50 16.30
CA SER A 348 -11.78 16.23 14.96
C SER A 348 -11.26 17.16 13.86
N PHE A 349 -11.14 16.67 12.61
CA PHE A 349 -10.86 17.46 11.40
C PHE A 349 -12.10 17.66 10.51
N GLY A 350 -13.29 17.77 11.11
CA GLY A 350 -14.57 17.86 10.39
C GLY A 350 -15.44 16.62 10.62
N SER A 351 -15.64 15.80 9.60
CA SER A 351 -16.45 14.58 9.67
C SER A 351 -15.66 13.39 10.27
N LEU A 352 -16.31 12.22 10.40
CA LEU A 352 -15.63 10.97 10.78
C LEU A 352 -14.60 10.59 9.71
N ARG A 353 -15.00 10.62 8.43
CA ARG A 353 -14.13 10.38 7.26
C ARG A 353 -12.92 11.31 7.25
N SER A 354 -13.16 12.63 7.35
CA SER A 354 -12.09 13.64 7.30
C SER A 354 -11.12 13.51 8.48
N THR A 355 -11.61 13.17 9.67
CA THR A 355 -10.76 12.93 10.84
C THR A 355 -9.90 11.69 10.65
N ALA A 356 -10.48 10.56 10.22
CA ALA A 356 -9.75 9.33 9.96
C ALA A 356 -8.65 9.51 8.89
N LEU A 357 -8.96 10.17 7.77
CA LEU A 357 -7.99 10.38 6.70
C LEU A 357 -6.90 11.39 7.07
N ALA A 358 -7.24 12.45 7.82
CA ALA A 358 -6.25 13.40 8.33
C ALA A 358 -5.28 12.75 9.34
N MET A 359 -5.76 11.83 10.19
CA MET A 359 -4.90 11.04 11.08
C MET A 359 -3.87 10.25 10.27
N GLN A 360 -4.32 9.46 9.28
CA GLN A 360 -3.44 8.67 8.41
C GLN A 360 -2.41 9.52 7.64
N ALA A 361 -2.79 10.73 7.23
CA ALA A 361 -1.88 11.66 6.54
C ALA A 361 -0.82 12.31 7.45
N LEU A 362 -1.11 12.45 8.76
CA LEU A 362 -0.27 13.18 9.71
C LEU A 362 0.52 12.30 10.70
N GLN A 363 0.09 11.07 10.95
CA GLN A 363 0.67 10.17 11.98
C GLN A 363 2.13 9.77 11.73
N ASP A 364 2.51 9.57 10.48
CA ASP A 364 3.83 9.05 10.09
C ASP A 364 4.80 10.18 9.61
N LEU A 365 4.51 11.43 9.96
CA LEU A 365 5.35 12.58 9.61
C LEU A 365 6.35 12.89 10.74
N GLU A 366 7.53 13.37 10.35
CA GLU A 366 8.54 13.85 11.31
C GLU A 366 7.93 14.90 12.26
N PRO A 367 8.03 14.75 13.60
CA PRO A 367 7.36 15.63 14.56
C PRO A 367 7.76 17.11 14.45
N ASP A 368 6.96 17.89 13.71
CA ASP A 368 7.24 19.30 13.46
C ASP A 368 6.78 20.17 14.64
N PRO A 369 7.68 20.90 15.32
CA PRO A 369 7.30 21.73 16.48
C PRO A 369 6.37 22.90 16.11
N ALA A 370 6.29 23.29 14.82
CA ALA A 370 5.38 24.31 14.32
C ALA A 370 4.13 23.73 13.61
N GLY A 371 3.94 22.41 13.65
CA GLY A 371 2.83 21.69 13.01
C GLY A 371 2.23 20.60 13.90
N LYS A 372 2.27 20.78 15.22
CA LYS A 372 1.78 19.78 16.17
C LYS A 372 0.26 19.67 16.11
N TRP A 373 -0.22 18.45 15.88
CA TRP A 373 -1.59 18.00 16.07
C TRP A 373 -1.65 16.99 17.22
N ASN A 374 -2.83 16.68 17.72
CA ASN A 374 -3.04 15.77 18.85
C ASN A 374 -3.71 14.47 18.38
N ARG A 375 -2.93 13.38 18.23
CA ARG A 375 -3.43 12.03 17.87
C ARG A 375 -4.47 11.55 18.87
N THR A 376 -4.16 11.59 20.16
CA THR A 376 -5.02 11.08 21.24
C THR A 376 -6.37 11.78 21.27
N ALA A 377 -6.44 13.11 21.07
CA ALA A 377 -7.72 13.80 21.00
C ALA A 377 -8.54 13.38 19.75
N ALA A 378 -7.89 13.13 18.62
CA ALA A 378 -8.58 12.66 17.41
C ALA A 378 -9.11 11.22 17.58
N SER A 379 -8.32 10.32 18.19
CA SER A 379 -8.74 8.94 18.42
C SER A 379 -9.77 8.81 19.53
N GLU A 380 -9.64 9.52 20.65
CA GLU A 380 -10.69 9.59 21.68
C GLU A 380 -12.00 10.16 21.11
N TRP A 381 -11.93 11.13 20.19
CA TRP A 381 -13.11 11.63 19.48
C TRP A 381 -13.74 10.57 18.57
N LEU A 382 -12.95 9.87 17.74
CA LEU A 382 -13.46 8.76 16.91
C LEU A 382 -14.08 7.65 17.76
N LEU A 383 -13.42 7.22 18.84
CA LEU A 383 -13.93 6.23 19.78
C LEU A 383 -15.22 6.69 20.49
N SER A 384 -15.35 7.99 20.81
CA SER A 384 -16.59 8.58 21.34
C SER A 384 -17.79 8.53 20.38
N LYS A 385 -17.53 8.20 19.11
CA LYS A 385 -18.53 8.04 18.03
C LYS A 385 -18.69 6.60 17.57
N GLN A 386 -17.99 5.64 18.18
CA GLN A 386 -18.23 4.23 17.91
C GLN A 386 -19.60 3.83 18.46
N ARG A 387 -20.39 3.12 17.66
CA ARG A 387 -21.71 2.63 18.08
C ARG A 387 -21.57 1.43 19.03
N ILE A 388 -22.65 1.10 19.74
CA ILE A 388 -22.69 -0.05 20.65
C ILE A 388 -22.47 -1.39 19.94
N ASP A 389 -22.82 -1.48 18.64
CA ASP A 389 -22.55 -2.63 17.79
C ASP A 389 -21.13 -2.64 17.18
N GLY A 390 -20.30 -1.61 17.41
CA GLY A 390 -18.89 -1.57 16.98
C GLY A 390 -18.62 -0.83 15.66
N GLY A 391 -19.64 -0.63 14.81
CA GLY A 391 -19.50 0.15 13.58
C GLY A 391 -19.48 1.67 13.78
N TRP A 392 -19.12 2.39 12.72
CA TRP A 392 -19.29 3.84 12.58
C TRP A 392 -20.17 4.19 11.38
N SER A 393 -21.01 5.21 11.55
CA SER A 393 -21.92 5.73 10.51
C SER A 393 -22.10 7.24 10.70
N GLU A 394 -22.07 8.01 9.61
CA GLU A 394 -22.42 9.44 9.64
C GLU A 394 -23.96 9.60 9.55
N GLU A 395 -24.52 10.45 10.40
CA GLU A 395 -25.96 10.73 10.47
C GLU A 395 -26.41 11.83 9.48
N PRO A 396 -27.69 11.90 9.09
CA PRO A 396 -28.81 11.07 9.57
C PRO A 396 -28.97 9.76 8.79
N ILE A 397 -29.08 8.65 9.54
CA ILE A 397 -29.64 7.40 9.00
C ILE A 397 -31.14 7.62 8.84
N GLN A 398 -31.67 7.41 7.64
CA GLN A 398 -33.11 7.47 7.38
C GLN A 398 -33.74 6.08 7.55
N ASP A 399 -34.96 6.03 8.09
CA ASP A 399 -35.69 4.78 8.30
C ASP A 399 -35.81 3.99 7.00
N GLY A 400 -35.29 2.76 7.00
CA GLY A 400 -35.28 1.87 5.82
C GLY A 400 -33.98 1.89 4.99
N GLN A 401 -32.91 2.53 5.44
CA GLN A 401 -31.59 2.42 4.80
C GLN A 401 -30.91 1.05 5.00
N ASP A 402 -29.97 0.75 4.09
CA ASP A 402 -29.39 -0.58 3.87
C ASP A 402 -28.41 -1.06 4.97
N ALA A 403 -28.25 -2.38 5.08
CA ALA A 403 -27.37 -3.03 6.05
C ALA A 403 -25.88 -2.72 5.86
N SER A 404 -25.48 -2.21 4.68
CA SER A 404 -24.11 -1.80 4.37
C SER A 404 -23.72 -0.40 4.89
N VAL A 405 -24.66 0.39 5.43
CA VAL A 405 -24.39 1.77 5.84
C VAL A 405 -23.33 1.81 6.95
N GLY A 406 -22.19 2.42 6.63
CA GLY A 406 -21.05 2.57 7.54
C GLY A 406 -19.88 1.62 7.30
N VAL A 407 -19.99 0.64 6.39
CA VAL A 407 -18.92 -0.36 6.15
C VAL A 407 -17.61 0.28 5.70
N GLY A 408 -17.58 0.96 4.55
CA GLY A 408 -16.38 1.67 4.08
C GLY A 408 -15.94 2.86 4.93
N LEU A 409 -16.72 3.28 5.94
CA LEU A 409 -16.30 4.29 6.94
C LEU A 409 -15.62 3.62 8.14
N THR A 410 -16.18 2.50 8.59
CA THR A 410 -15.61 1.65 9.64
C THR A 410 -14.22 1.14 9.23
N ALA A 411 -14.05 0.76 7.96
CA ALA A 411 -12.75 0.41 7.37
C ALA A 411 -11.72 1.57 7.44
N ASP A 412 -12.09 2.79 7.04
CA ASP A 412 -11.20 3.97 7.09
C ASP A 412 -10.79 4.34 8.53
N ILE A 413 -11.69 4.15 9.50
CA ILE A 413 -11.41 4.42 10.91
C ILE A 413 -10.50 3.35 11.51
N ILE A 414 -10.68 2.06 11.14
CA ILE A 414 -9.72 1.00 11.47
C ILE A 414 -8.32 1.35 10.94
N LEU A 415 -8.21 1.83 9.69
CA LEU A 415 -6.96 2.29 9.08
C LEU A 415 -6.34 3.54 9.76
N ALA A 416 -7.14 4.32 10.49
CA ALA A 416 -6.69 5.52 11.20
C ALA A 416 -6.33 5.28 12.67
N LEU A 417 -6.86 4.21 13.28
CA LEU A 417 -6.58 3.82 14.66
C LEU A 417 -5.47 2.75 14.73
N GLY A 418 -5.42 1.83 13.76
CA GLY A 418 -4.53 0.68 13.76
C GLY A 418 -3.05 0.99 13.47
N TRP A 419 -2.22 -0.06 13.48
CA TRP A 419 -0.77 0.05 13.33
C TRP A 419 -0.30 0.69 12.02
N LYS A 420 -1.10 0.58 10.94
CA LYS A 420 -0.74 1.04 9.60
C LYS A 420 -1.96 1.65 8.88
N GLY A 421 -1.77 2.84 8.30
CA GLY A 421 -2.74 3.45 7.37
C GLY A 421 -2.33 3.29 5.91
N LEU A 422 -3.09 3.90 4.98
CA LEU A 422 -2.87 3.81 3.52
C LEU A 422 -1.43 4.14 3.07
N GLY A 423 -0.75 5.04 3.79
CA GLY A 423 0.64 5.44 3.49
C GLY A 423 1.69 4.36 3.76
N ALA A 424 1.33 3.29 4.47
CA ALA A 424 2.24 2.19 4.80
C ALA A 424 2.31 1.08 3.73
N VAL A 425 1.35 1.02 2.79
CA VAL A 425 1.24 -0.07 1.79
C VAL A 425 2.54 -0.27 1.00
N ARG A 426 3.19 0.82 0.58
CA ARG A 426 4.48 0.79 -0.14
C ARG A 426 5.65 0.22 0.69
N ALA A 427 5.53 0.23 2.02
CA ALA A 427 6.59 -0.10 2.96
C ALA A 427 6.42 -1.49 3.61
N LEU A 428 5.49 -2.31 3.11
CA LEU A 428 5.30 -3.69 3.56
C LEU A 428 6.40 -4.61 3.01
N GLN A 429 7.11 -5.30 3.90
CA GLN A 429 8.13 -6.30 3.56
C GLN A 429 7.46 -7.62 3.13
N CYS A 430 6.96 -7.65 1.89
CA CYS A 430 6.25 -8.80 1.32
C CYS A 430 7.12 -10.02 1.01
N ASP A 431 8.45 -9.91 1.15
CA ASP A 431 9.43 -10.91 0.73
C ASP A 431 9.29 -12.28 1.42
N HIS A 432 8.61 -12.34 2.57
CA HIS A 432 8.32 -13.60 3.27
C HIS A 432 7.12 -14.38 2.69
N VAL A 433 6.11 -13.69 2.14
CA VAL A 433 4.84 -14.31 1.70
C VAL A 433 4.99 -15.02 0.35
N ILE A 434 5.89 -14.53 -0.51
CA ILE A 434 6.11 -15.09 -1.84
C ILE A 434 6.73 -16.51 -1.75
N ARG A 435 7.58 -16.80 -0.76
CA ARG A 435 8.30 -18.08 -0.68
C ARG A 435 7.43 -19.33 -0.53
N GLU A 436 6.26 -19.26 0.11
CA GLU A 436 5.34 -20.40 0.21
C GLU A 436 4.47 -20.60 -1.04
N SER A 437 4.47 -19.65 -1.98
CA SER A 437 3.76 -19.76 -3.26
C SER A 437 4.68 -19.99 -4.47
N SER A 438 6.00 -19.84 -4.32
CA SER A 438 6.98 -19.93 -5.43
C SER A 438 7.23 -21.32 -6.02
N ASP A 439 6.88 -22.42 -5.34
CA ASP A 439 7.17 -23.78 -5.86
C ASP A 439 6.18 -24.25 -6.95
N ASN A 440 5.30 -23.36 -7.42
CA ASN A 440 4.58 -23.51 -8.68
C ASN A 440 4.38 -22.13 -9.32
N GLY A 441 4.68 -22.02 -10.62
CA GLY A 441 4.34 -20.84 -11.42
C GLY A 441 2.85 -20.73 -11.72
N TYR A 442 2.02 -20.54 -10.68
CA TYR A 442 0.58 -20.35 -10.86
C TYR A 442 0.28 -18.95 -11.36
N GLU A 443 -0.17 -18.88 -12.62
CA GLU A 443 -0.88 -17.73 -13.15
C GLU A 443 -2.05 -17.36 -12.24
N ASN A 444 -2.49 -16.09 -12.31
CA ASN A 444 -3.82 -15.71 -11.87
C ASN A 444 -4.86 -16.41 -12.78
N GLY A 445 -5.20 -17.65 -12.43
CA GLY A 445 -6.04 -18.58 -13.19
C GLY A 445 -6.35 -19.82 -12.35
N GLY A 446 -7.62 -20.21 -12.25
CA GLY A 446 -8.09 -21.07 -11.17
C GLY A 446 -7.68 -22.55 -11.28
N SER A 447 -7.12 -23.10 -10.20
CA SER A 447 -7.09 -24.54 -9.94
C SER A 447 -8.52 -25.10 -9.94
N LYS A 448 -8.73 -26.19 -10.70
CA LYS A 448 -10.04 -26.83 -10.83
C LYS A 448 -10.44 -27.53 -9.52
N ILE A 449 -11.74 -27.55 -9.21
CA ILE A 449 -12.27 -28.23 -8.02
C ILE A 449 -12.29 -29.75 -8.24
N ALA A 450 -11.13 -30.38 -8.02
CA ALA A 450 -10.87 -31.79 -7.72
C ALA A 450 -9.39 -31.88 -7.28
N GLU A 451 -8.99 -32.70 -6.32
CA GLU A 451 -9.62 -33.91 -5.76
C GLU A 451 -9.27 -34.04 -4.26
N VAL A 452 -10.24 -34.36 -3.40
CA VAL A 452 -9.98 -34.56 -1.96
C VAL A 452 -9.44 -35.97 -1.73
N VAL A 453 -8.12 -36.09 -1.55
CA VAL A 453 -7.46 -37.34 -1.14
C VAL A 453 -6.91 -37.19 0.28
N LEU A 454 -7.56 -37.86 1.22
CA LEU A 454 -7.17 -37.94 2.62
C LEU A 454 -5.87 -38.74 2.80
N GLN A 455 -4.77 -38.10 3.21
CA GLN A 455 -3.64 -38.77 3.89
C GLN A 455 -3.09 -37.89 5.03
N PRO A 456 -3.28 -38.27 6.31
CA PRO A 456 -2.73 -37.56 7.45
C PRO A 456 -1.32 -38.06 7.79
N ASN A 457 -0.29 -37.45 7.21
CA ASN A 457 1.09 -37.71 7.61
C ASN A 457 1.45 -36.95 8.89
N LEU A 458 1.23 -37.61 10.02
CA LEU A 458 1.87 -37.31 11.29
C LEU A 458 3.39 -37.54 11.16
N GLU A 459 4.19 -36.49 11.10
CA GLU A 459 5.62 -36.56 11.44
C GLU A 459 6.14 -35.21 11.95
N GLU A 460 5.98 -35.02 13.26
CA GLU A 460 6.43 -33.86 14.02
C GLU A 460 7.81 -34.15 14.66
N ASN A 461 8.69 -33.14 14.71
CA ASN A 461 9.95 -33.16 15.47
C ASN A 461 11.04 -34.18 15.06
N GLU A 462 11.45 -34.18 13.78
CA GLU A 462 12.83 -34.49 13.38
C GLU A 462 13.58 -33.17 13.04
N PRO A 463 14.83 -32.96 13.47
CA PRO A 463 15.62 -31.77 13.12
C PRO A 463 16.06 -31.82 11.65
N ARG A 464 15.14 -31.44 10.74
CA ARG A 464 15.37 -31.43 9.29
C ARG A 464 16.66 -30.68 8.96
N ASN A 465 17.64 -31.41 8.44
CA ASN A 465 18.80 -30.80 7.79
C ASN A 465 18.38 -30.27 6.42
N VAL A 466 18.98 -29.16 6.02
CA VAL A 466 18.84 -28.56 4.69
C VAL A 466 20.11 -28.82 3.88
N SER A 467 19.96 -29.15 2.60
CA SER A 467 21.06 -29.31 1.65
C SER A 467 21.02 -28.23 0.58
N TYR A 468 22.17 -27.63 0.31
CA TYR A 468 22.32 -26.43 -0.52
C TYR A 468 23.70 -26.44 -1.18
N THR A 469 23.86 -25.69 -2.26
CA THR A 469 25.17 -25.54 -2.92
C THR A 469 25.79 -24.21 -2.55
N TYR A 470 27.09 -24.20 -2.26
CA TYR A 470 27.89 -22.98 -2.13
C TYR A 470 28.96 -22.94 -3.22
N THR A 471 28.93 -21.88 -4.03
CA THR A 471 29.83 -21.65 -5.17
C THR A 471 30.66 -20.39 -4.97
N LEU A 472 31.92 -20.42 -5.44
CA LEU A 472 32.80 -19.27 -5.58
C LEU A 472 33.16 -19.08 -7.06
N TRP A 473 32.97 -17.87 -7.56
CA TRP A 473 33.46 -17.42 -8.87
C TRP A 473 34.53 -16.34 -8.67
N VAL A 474 35.73 -16.58 -9.21
CA VAL A 474 36.87 -15.65 -9.07
C VAL A 474 37.13 -14.94 -10.40
N GLY A 475 36.87 -13.63 -10.42
CA GLY A 475 37.20 -12.74 -11.54
C GLY A 475 35.98 -12.32 -12.36
N THR A 476 36.12 -11.18 -13.05
CA THR A 476 35.03 -10.54 -13.82
C THR A 476 34.57 -11.36 -15.04
N ASN A 477 35.40 -12.32 -15.48
CA ASN A 477 35.11 -13.27 -16.56
C ASN A 477 35.20 -14.72 -16.04
N GLU A 478 34.86 -14.96 -14.77
CA GLU A 478 34.74 -16.31 -14.16
C GLU A 478 35.98 -17.21 -14.37
N THR A 479 37.16 -16.65 -14.13
CA THR A 479 38.45 -17.30 -14.40
C THR A 479 38.76 -18.51 -13.52
N GLU A 480 38.11 -18.64 -12.35
CA GLU A 480 38.17 -19.83 -11.50
C GLU A 480 36.78 -20.08 -10.90
N GLU A 481 36.31 -21.32 -10.89
CA GLU A 481 35.04 -21.76 -10.29
C GLU A 481 35.26 -22.89 -9.29
N TYR A 482 34.64 -22.76 -8.11
CA TYR A 482 34.67 -23.78 -7.05
C TYR A 482 33.27 -23.96 -6.47
N SER A 483 32.68 -25.16 -6.58
CA SER A 483 31.35 -25.50 -6.06
C SER A 483 31.45 -26.63 -5.02
N LEU A 484 30.70 -26.50 -3.93
CA LEU A 484 30.59 -27.49 -2.86
C LEU A 484 29.11 -27.67 -2.48
N ASP A 485 28.62 -28.91 -2.54
CA ASP A 485 27.30 -29.27 -2.00
C ASP A 485 27.43 -29.53 -0.50
N LEU A 486 26.56 -28.92 0.29
CA LEU A 486 26.61 -28.86 1.75
C LEU A 486 25.32 -29.39 2.38
N THR A 487 25.39 -29.69 3.67
CA THR A 487 24.25 -30.09 4.49
C THR A 487 24.42 -29.54 5.91
N SER A 488 23.42 -28.85 6.44
CA SER A 488 23.45 -28.24 7.78
C SER A 488 22.06 -28.30 8.43
N PRO A 489 21.93 -28.16 9.77
CA PRO A 489 20.62 -28.05 10.40
C PRO A 489 19.83 -26.84 9.89
N LYS A 490 18.50 -26.96 9.76
CA LYS A 490 17.61 -25.81 9.47
C LYS A 490 17.86 -24.66 10.46
N ASN A 491 17.71 -23.42 9.98
CA ASN A 491 18.06 -22.18 10.67
C ASN A 491 19.57 -21.98 10.93
N THR A 492 20.44 -22.63 10.15
CA THR A 492 21.87 -22.29 10.08
C THR A 492 22.06 -20.97 9.31
N THR A 493 22.93 -20.08 9.79
CA THR A 493 23.29 -18.82 9.09
C THR A 493 24.36 -19.07 8.03
N PHE A 494 24.38 -18.25 6.98
CA PHE A 494 25.34 -18.40 5.88
C PHE A 494 26.79 -18.23 6.35
N PHE A 495 27.05 -17.36 7.33
CA PHE A 495 28.36 -17.24 7.98
C PHE A 495 28.83 -18.55 8.65
N ARG A 496 27.90 -19.33 9.20
CA ARG A 496 28.19 -20.67 9.75
C ARG A 496 28.37 -21.71 8.64
N ALA A 497 27.58 -21.64 7.56
CA ALA A 497 27.79 -22.45 6.35
C ALA A 497 29.17 -22.21 5.72
N MET A 498 29.63 -20.96 5.64
CA MET A 498 30.95 -20.59 5.14
C MET A 498 32.08 -21.16 6.02
N LYS A 499 31.91 -21.22 7.34
CA LYS A 499 32.88 -21.88 8.25
C LYS A 499 32.93 -23.40 7.99
N GLN A 500 31.77 -24.04 7.88
CA GLN A 500 31.66 -25.46 7.51
C GLN A 500 32.32 -25.74 6.14
N ALA A 501 32.13 -24.86 5.15
CA ALA A 501 32.78 -24.98 3.84
C ALA A 501 34.32 -24.87 3.93
N ALA A 502 34.83 -23.90 4.71
CA ALA A 502 36.27 -23.71 4.92
C ALA A 502 36.94 -24.85 5.71
N GLU A 503 36.19 -25.56 6.56
CA GLU A 503 36.65 -26.78 7.24
C GLU A 503 36.70 -28.00 6.29
N ILE A 504 35.81 -28.06 5.29
CA ILE A 504 35.74 -29.14 4.30
C ILE A 504 36.76 -28.94 3.17
N ASP A 505 36.91 -27.72 2.67
CA ASP A 505 37.80 -27.36 1.56
C ASP A 505 38.48 -25.99 1.81
N PRO A 506 39.82 -25.93 1.93
CA PRO A 506 40.54 -24.70 2.24
C PRO A 506 40.42 -23.61 1.16
N ARG A 507 39.90 -23.91 -0.03
CA ARG A 507 39.60 -22.89 -1.06
C ARG A 507 38.46 -21.96 -0.64
N PHE A 508 37.57 -22.43 0.24
CA PHE A 508 36.48 -21.64 0.82
C PHE A 508 36.89 -20.84 2.06
N ALA A 509 38.17 -20.87 2.45
CA ALA A 509 38.70 -20.04 3.53
C ALA A 509 38.52 -18.54 3.23
N PHE A 510 38.10 -17.80 4.26
CA PHE A 510 37.71 -16.40 4.16
C PHE A 510 38.17 -15.55 5.35
N GLU A 511 38.27 -14.24 5.14
CA GLU A 511 38.48 -13.25 6.21
C GLU A 511 37.26 -12.32 6.29
N ALA A 512 36.77 -12.09 7.50
CA ALA A 512 35.69 -11.15 7.79
C ALA A 512 36.08 -10.17 8.90
N ARG A 513 35.40 -9.02 8.93
CA ARG A 513 35.47 -8.02 10.00
C ARG A 513 34.13 -7.93 10.70
N GLU A 514 34.16 -7.81 12.01
CA GLU A 514 33.00 -7.46 12.81
C GLU A 514 32.65 -5.96 12.59
N TRP A 515 31.42 -5.68 12.19
CA TRP A 515 30.82 -4.35 12.07
C TRP A 515 29.56 -4.28 12.96
N PRO A 516 29.00 -3.08 13.25
CA PRO A 516 27.77 -2.97 14.04
C PRO A 516 26.55 -3.70 13.46
N ASN A 517 26.60 -4.09 12.19
CA ASN A 517 25.56 -4.80 11.45
C ASN A 517 25.97 -6.25 11.09
N GLY A 518 26.86 -6.87 11.86
CA GLY A 518 27.36 -8.24 11.63
C GLY A 518 28.71 -8.32 10.89
N HIS A 519 29.04 -9.50 10.36
CA HIS A 519 30.33 -9.79 9.73
C HIS A 519 30.39 -9.33 8.27
N TYR A 520 31.28 -8.39 7.97
CA TYR A 520 31.63 -8.01 6.61
C TYR A 520 32.77 -8.88 6.08
N VAL A 521 32.48 -9.79 5.14
CA VAL A 521 33.49 -10.63 4.48
C VAL A 521 34.23 -9.82 3.42
N HIS A 522 35.57 -9.78 3.47
CA HIS A 522 36.39 -8.97 2.54
C HIS A 522 37.50 -9.74 1.82
N THR A 523 37.68 -11.02 2.17
CA THR A 523 38.64 -11.91 1.49
C THR A 523 37.99 -13.29 1.40
N LEU A 524 37.94 -13.89 0.22
CA LEU A 524 37.63 -15.32 0.00
C LEU A 524 38.64 -15.87 -1.01
N ALA A 525 38.93 -17.18 -0.99
CA ALA A 525 39.82 -17.84 -1.96
C ALA A 525 41.17 -17.09 -2.17
N THR A 526 41.73 -16.52 -1.10
CA THR A 526 42.91 -15.62 -1.08
C THR A 526 42.80 -14.29 -1.84
N ARG A 527 41.67 -13.98 -2.51
CA ARG A 527 41.44 -12.67 -3.15
C ARG A 527 40.77 -11.72 -2.18
N LYS A 528 41.37 -10.56 -1.99
CA LYS A 528 40.85 -9.47 -1.16
C LYS A 528 40.16 -8.42 -2.01
N GLU A 529 39.15 -7.76 -1.46
CA GLU A 529 38.51 -6.62 -2.12
C GLU A 529 39.47 -5.46 -2.37
N GLU A 530 39.29 -4.80 -3.52
CA GLU A 530 40.04 -3.61 -3.90
C GLU A 530 39.08 -2.45 -4.23
N PRO A 531 38.62 -1.67 -3.22
CA PRO A 531 37.74 -0.54 -3.45
C PRO A 531 38.29 0.55 -4.38
N LYS A 532 39.63 0.67 -4.49
CA LYS A 532 40.29 1.57 -5.44
C LYS A 532 40.20 1.08 -6.90
N SER A 533 40.07 -0.23 -7.09
CA SER A 533 39.97 -0.90 -8.38
C SER A 533 38.51 -1.26 -8.73
N TYR A 534 37.56 -0.92 -7.84
CA TYR A 534 36.15 -1.30 -7.89
C TYR A 534 35.88 -2.82 -7.91
N HIS A 535 36.77 -3.63 -7.32
CA HIS A 535 36.58 -5.08 -7.23
C HIS A 535 36.06 -5.47 -5.84
N TYR A 536 34.93 -6.19 -5.82
CA TYR A 536 34.16 -6.52 -4.61
C TYR A 536 33.71 -7.98 -4.63
N TRP A 537 33.45 -8.53 -3.45
CA TRP A 537 32.84 -9.84 -3.26
C TRP A 537 31.33 -9.68 -3.07
N LEU A 538 30.55 -10.12 -4.06
CA LEU A 538 29.09 -10.02 -4.05
C LEU A 538 28.48 -11.40 -3.79
N LEU A 539 27.62 -11.50 -2.78
CA LEU A 539 26.85 -12.70 -2.46
C LEU A 539 25.53 -12.69 -3.23
N TYR A 540 25.22 -13.78 -3.91
CA TYR A 540 23.97 -14.02 -4.63
C TYR A 540 23.26 -15.23 -4.02
N ARG A 541 21.94 -15.22 -4.12
CA ARG A 541 21.06 -16.36 -3.85
C ARG A 541 20.33 -16.68 -5.14
N LEU A 542 20.40 -17.94 -5.58
CA LEU A 542 20.01 -18.37 -6.92
C LEU A 542 19.08 -19.60 -6.83
N PRO A 543 17.98 -19.64 -7.63
CA PRO A 543 17.05 -20.76 -7.66
C PRO A 543 17.58 -21.97 -8.46
N GLU A 544 18.61 -21.77 -9.28
CA GLU A 544 19.28 -22.81 -10.08
C GLU A 544 20.81 -22.71 -9.87
N LYS A 545 21.54 -23.81 -10.12
CA LYS A 545 23.00 -23.79 -10.01
C LYS A 545 23.59 -22.76 -11.00
N PRO A 546 24.57 -21.94 -10.58
CA PRO A 546 25.05 -20.83 -11.38
C PRO A 546 25.66 -21.28 -12.71
N ASP A 547 25.17 -20.74 -13.83
CA ASP A 547 25.67 -21.01 -15.18
C ASP A 547 26.57 -19.87 -15.69
N THR A 548 27.83 -20.18 -15.97
CA THR A 548 28.85 -19.24 -16.49
C THR A 548 28.52 -18.68 -17.88
N LYS A 549 27.50 -19.22 -18.58
CA LYS A 549 27.00 -18.64 -19.84
C LYS A 549 25.89 -17.62 -19.63
N ASN A 550 25.24 -17.62 -18.46
CA ASN A 550 24.12 -16.76 -18.10
C ASN A 550 24.34 -16.15 -16.69
N PRO A 551 25.42 -15.36 -16.49
CA PRO A 551 25.81 -14.88 -15.17
C PRO A 551 24.70 -14.04 -14.50
N PRO A 552 24.50 -14.18 -13.18
CA PRO A 552 23.37 -13.58 -12.49
C PRO A 552 23.44 -12.05 -12.46
N GLY A 553 22.32 -11.43 -12.83
CA GLY A 553 22.15 -9.99 -12.75
C GLY A 553 22.11 -9.48 -11.31
N ASN A 554 22.39 -8.18 -11.12
CA ASN A 554 22.50 -7.56 -9.79
C ASN A 554 21.19 -7.63 -8.96
N GLN A 555 20.05 -7.96 -9.57
CA GLN A 555 18.77 -8.21 -8.89
C GLN A 555 18.72 -9.51 -8.08
N LEU A 556 19.72 -10.41 -8.22
CA LEU A 556 19.83 -11.67 -7.46
C LEU A 556 20.91 -11.61 -6.35
N ILE A 557 21.43 -10.41 -6.05
CA ILE A 557 22.31 -10.17 -4.91
C ILE A 557 21.50 -10.39 -3.62
N ALA A 558 22.06 -11.12 -2.65
CA ALA A 558 21.39 -11.39 -1.39
C ALA A 558 21.10 -10.08 -0.63
N PRO A 559 19.86 -9.85 -0.16
CA PRO A 559 19.48 -8.59 0.49
C PRO A 559 19.97 -8.46 1.94
N LEU A 560 20.49 -9.54 2.53
CA LEU A 560 20.90 -9.64 3.92
C LEU A 560 22.40 -9.98 4.05
N GLY A 561 23.00 -9.59 5.17
CA GLY A 561 24.37 -9.96 5.53
C GLY A 561 24.53 -11.45 5.85
N VAL A 562 25.77 -11.94 5.89
CA VAL A 562 26.06 -13.38 6.07
C VAL A 562 25.56 -13.97 7.39
N ASP A 563 25.39 -13.16 8.44
CA ASP A 563 24.83 -13.62 9.72
C ASP A 563 23.29 -13.69 9.72
N GLU A 564 22.61 -12.87 8.91
CA GLU A 564 21.15 -12.78 8.85
C GLU A 564 20.56 -13.67 7.75
N LEU A 565 21.31 -13.92 6.68
CA LEU A 565 20.94 -14.86 5.63
C LEU A 565 21.00 -16.29 6.16
N LEU A 566 19.84 -16.98 6.18
CA LEU A 566 19.76 -18.40 6.52
C LEU A 566 20.01 -19.28 5.29
N VAL A 567 20.59 -20.47 5.52
CA VAL A 567 20.62 -21.54 4.51
C VAL A 567 19.32 -22.33 4.49
N GLU A 568 18.83 -22.64 3.30
CA GLU A 568 17.55 -23.30 3.06
C GLU A 568 17.71 -24.43 2.04
N ASP A 569 16.76 -25.37 2.01
CA ASP A 569 16.85 -26.61 1.24
C ASP A 569 16.69 -26.35 -0.27
N GLY A 570 17.56 -26.95 -1.08
CA GLY A 570 17.58 -26.81 -2.55
C GLY A 570 18.24 -25.54 -3.09
N GLU A 571 18.52 -24.52 -2.25
CA GLU A 571 19.04 -23.23 -2.70
C GLU A 571 20.52 -23.29 -3.15
N HIS A 572 20.90 -22.35 -4.03
CA HIS A 572 22.27 -22.21 -4.51
C HIS A 572 22.82 -20.80 -4.20
N TYR A 573 23.89 -20.76 -3.41
CA TYR A 573 24.55 -19.53 -2.97
C TYR A 573 25.84 -19.34 -3.75
N LEU A 574 26.06 -18.14 -4.28
CA LEU A 574 27.25 -17.79 -5.07
C LEU A 574 27.93 -16.56 -4.47
N TYR A 575 29.21 -16.66 -4.10
CA TYR A 575 30.07 -15.50 -3.90
C TYR A 575 30.87 -15.24 -5.19
N TRP A 576 30.70 -14.07 -5.80
CA TRP A 576 31.37 -13.71 -7.06
C TRP A 576 32.26 -12.48 -6.86
N TYR A 577 33.56 -12.64 -7.13
CA TYR A 577 34.54 -11.55 -7.15
C TYR A 577 34.51 -10.85 -8.52
N LYS A 578 33.74 -9.77 -8.63
CA LYS A 578 33.58 -9.02 -9.88
C LYS A 578 33.88 -7.54 -9.71
N LYS A 579 34.06 -6.87 -10.85
CA LYS A 579 34.22 -5.42 -10.90
C LYS A 579 32.85 -4.74 -11.03
N LEU A 580 32.63 -3.67 -10.28
CA LEU A 580 31.50 -2.74 -10.41
C LEU A 580 31.84 -1.53 -11.31
#